data_AF-A0A919GNT4-F1
#
_entry.id   AF-A0A919GNT4-F1
#
_cell.length_a   1.000
_cell.length_b   1.000
_cell.length_c   1.000
_cell.angle_alpha   90.00
_cell.angle_beta   90.00
_cell.angle_gamma   90.00
#
_symmetry.space_group_name_H-M   'P 1'
#
loop_
_entity.id
_entity.type
_entity.pdbx_description
1 polymer ?
#
loop_
_entity_poly.entity_id
_entity_poly.type
_entity_poly.pdbx_seq_one_letter_code
_entity_poly.pdbx_strand_id
1 'polypeptide(L)' 'MIDEVRSWLLARNDGVTDIGLDEDLIDSRLIDSLGFPEFLLFLEELAGRELDLGQESVVAFRTLRGIRDRVLAGAGR' A
#
# COMPACT_ATOMS: atom_id res chain seq x y z
N MET A 1 4.45 -0.05 -10.91
CA MET A 1 3.44 -0.50 -9.93
C MET A 1 3.89 -0.23 -8.51
N ILE A 2 4.81 -0.99 -7.88
CA ILE A 2 5.16 -0.70 -6.46
C ILE A 2 5.83 0.67 -6.25
N ASP A 3 6.53 1.17 -7.26
CA ASP A 3 7.14 2.50 -7.26
C ASP A 3 6.10 3.64 -7.19
N GLU A 4 4.90 3.43 -7.74
CA GLU A 4 3.80 4.40 -7.63
C GLU A 4 3.23 4.42 -6.21
N VAL A 5 3.10 3.24 -5.57
CA VAL A 5 2.71 3.14 -4.16
C VAL A 5 3.73 3.87 -3.28
N ARG A 6 5.03 3.68 -3.54
CA ARG A 6 6.10 4.40 -2.83
C ARG A 6 5.98 5.91 -3.05
N SER A 7 5.83 6.36 -4.28
CA SER A 7 5.72 7.78 -4.62
C SER A 7 4.50 8.43 -3.97
N TRP A 8 3.35 7.75 -3.95
CA TRP A 8 2.13 8.22 -3.30
C TRP A 8 2.32 8.39 -1.78
N LEU A 9 3.00 7.43 -1.13
CA LEU A 9 3.31 7.51 0.28
C LEU A 9 4.30 8.64 0.60
N LEU A 10 5.38 8.78 -0.19
CA LEU A 10 6.35 9.86 -0.03
C LEU A 10 5.71 11.23 -0.22
N ALA A 11 4.80 11.39 -1.19
CA ALA A 11 4.12 12.66 -1.44
C ALA A 11 3.21 13.11 -0.29
N ARG A 12 2.73 12.17 0.54
CA ARG A 12 1.89 12.47 1.72
C ARG A 12 2.68 12.67 3.00
N ASN A 13 3.91 12.14 3.05
CA ASN A 13 4.74 12.13 4.25
C ASN A 13 5.93 13.07 4.06
N ASP A 14 5.72 14.33 4.42
CA ASP A 14 6.77 15.36 4.38
C ASP A 14 7.91 14.99 5.35
N GLY A 15 9.11 14.80 4.82
CA GLY A 15 10.29 14.38 5.60
C GLY A 15 10.65 12.90 5.49
N VAL A 16 9.85 12.08 4.82
CA VAL A 16 10.24 10.70 4.46
C VAL A 16 10.92 10.74 3.10
N THR A 17 12.14 10.21 3.03
CA THR A 17 12.96 10.22 1.81
C THR A 17 13.01 8.87 1.12
N ASP A 18 12.85 7.79 1.88
CA ASP A 18 12.73 6.44 1.34
C ASP A 18 11.88 5.55 2.26
N ILE A 19 11.20 4.56 1.67
CA ILE A 19 10.36 3.59 2.39
C ILE A 19 10.84 2.19 2.06
N GLY A 20 11.24 1.42 3.07
CA GLY A 20 11.67 0.03 2.89
C GLY A 20 10.54 -0.87 2.36
N LEU A 21 10.89 -1.93 1.62
CA LEU A 21 9.89 -2.91 1.19
C LEU A 21 9.24 -3.68 2.36
N ASP A 22 10.01 -3.82 3.43
CA ASP A 22 9.65 -4.47 4.69
C ASP A 22 9.13 -3.48 5.74
N GLU A 23 9.06 -2.19 5.40
CA GLU A 23 8.65 -1.15 6.35
C GLU A 23 7.16 -1.24 6.65
N ASP A 24 6.81 -1.10 7.94
CA ASP A 24 5.41 -1.13 8.37
C ASP A 24 4.77 0.26 8.21
N LEU A 25 3.97 0.41 7.15
CA LEU A 25 3.30 1.65 6.77
C LEU A 25 2.34 2.17 7.84
N ILE A 26 1.79 1.29 8.68
CA ILE A 26 0.85 1.65 9.74
C ILE A 26 1.62 2.05 11.00
N ASP A 27 2.64 1.27 11.38
CA ASP A 27 3.48 1.57 12.56
C ASP A 27 4.32 2.84 12.37
N SER A 28 4.92 3.01 11.18
CA SER A 28 5.64 4.22 10.79
C SER A 28 4.73 5.44 10.60
N ARG A 29 3.41 5.29 10.78
CA ARG A 29 2.39 6.33 10.57
C ARG A 29 2.44 6.96 9.17
N LEU A 30 2.84 6.18 8.17
CA LEU A 30 2.80 6.59 6.77
C LEU A 30 1.36 6.61 6.24
N ILE A 31 0.49 5.78 6.84
CA ILE A 31 -0.94 5.72 6.60
C ILE A 31 -1.69 5.71 7.93
N ASP A 32 -2.46 6.77 8.19
CA ASP A 32 -3.41 6.82 9.30
C ASP A 32 -4.74 6.16 8.95
N SER A 33 -5.56 5.87 9.97
CA SER A 33 -6.90 5.27 9.83
C SER A 33 -7.83 6.04 8.87
N LEU A 34 -7.64 7.36 8.75
CA LEU A 34 -8.39 8.22 7.82
C LEU A 34 -7.91 8.11 6.38
N GLY A 35 -6.61 7.88 6.17
CA GLY A 35 -6.01 7.73 4.83
C GLY A 35 -6.10 6.31 4.29
N PHE A 36 -6.44 5.33 5.12
CA PHE A 36 -6.51 3.93 4.74
C PHE A 36 -7.53 3.64 3.63
N PRO A 37 -8.78 4.15 3.67
CA PRO A 37 -9.74 3.93 2.58
C PRO A 37 -9.29 4.52 1.24
N GLU A 38 -8.64 5.69 1.28
CA GLU A 38 -8.12 6.35 0.07
C GLU A 38 -6.94 5.59 -0.53
N PHE A 39 -6.08 5.04 0.33
CA PHE A 39 -4.98 4.16 -0.09
C PHE A 39 -5.49 2.88 -0.77
N LEU A 40 -6.58 2.31 -0.26
CA LEU A 40 -7.16 1.11 -0.83
C LEU A 40 -7.74 1.36 -2.21
N LEU A 41 -8.49 2.45 -2.39
CA LEU A 41 -8.97 2.89 -3.70
C LEU A 41 -7.82 3.04 -4.71
N PHE A 42 -6.73 3.70 -4.29
CA PHE A 42 -5.53 3.83 -5.12
C PHE A 42 -4.94 2.47 -5.51
N LEU A 43 -4.87 1.52 -4.57
CA LEU A 43 -4.37 0.18 -4.85
C LEU A 43 -5.31 -0.62 -5.76
N GLU A 44 -6.63 -0.45 -5.63
CA GLU A 44 -7.64 -1.05 -6.50
C GLU A 44 -7.52 -0.54 -7.94
N GLU A 45 -7.35 0.77 -8.11
CA GLU A 45 -7.12 1.39 -9.41
C GLU A 45 -5.81 0.89 -10.03
N LEU A 46 -4.74 0.83 -9.25
CA LEU A 46 -3.44 0.35 -9.69
C LEU A 46 -3.46 -1.15 -10.04
N ALA A 47 -4.21 -1.96 -9.29
CA ALA A 47 -4.35 -3.39 -9.52
C ALA A 47 -5.42 -3.75 -10.56
N GLY A 48 -6.29 -2.79 -10.92
CA GLY A 48 -7.42 -2.99 -11.83
C GLY A 48 -8.49 -3.95 -11.29
N ARG A 49 -8.59 -4.12 -9.97
CA ARG A 49 -9.54 -5.04 -9.33
C ARG A 49 -9.89 -4.59 -7.92
N GLU A 50 -11.08 -4.97 -7.47
CA GLU A 50 -11.54 -4.74 -6.10
C GLU A 50 -10.69 -5.55 -5.10
N LEU A 51 -10.38 -4.93 -3.95
CA LEU A 51 -9.58 -5.52 -2.90
C LEU A 51 -10.47 -5.93 -1.72
N ASP A 52 -10.51 -7.24 -1.43
CA ASP A 52 -11.25 -7.76 -0.28
C ASP A 52 -10.46 -7.52 1.03
N LEU A 53 -10.98 -6.67 1.90
CA LEU A 53 -10.37 -6.26 3.17
C LEU A 53 -10.72 -7.23 4.31
N GLY A 54 -10.49 -8.51 4.10
CA GLY A 54 -10.52 -9.49 5.19
C GLY A 54 -9.40 -9.28 6.22
N GLN A 55 -9.47 -10.02 7.33
CA GLN A 55 -8.47 -9.97 8.42
C GLN A 55 -7.03 -10.28 7.94
N GLU A 56 -6.86 -11.16 6.97
CA GLU A 56 -5.54 -11.50 6.40
C GLU A 56 -5.00 -10.40 5.47
N SER A 57 -5.87 -9.57 4.90
CA SER A 57 -5.48 -8.53 3.95
C SER A 57 -4.83 -7.33 4.65
N VAL A 58 -5.30 -6.96 5.85
CA VAL A 58 -4.71 -5.87 6.64
C VAL A 58 -3.22 -6.09 6.89
N VAL A 59 -2.80 -7.32 7.19
CA VAL A 59 -1.38 -7.68 7.38
C VAL A 59 -0.59 -7.53 6.07
N ALA A 60 -1.20 -7.80 4.93
CA ALA A 60 -0.56 -7.61 3.63
C ALA A 60 -0.37 -6.13 3.27
N PHE A 61 -1.29 -5.24 3.68
CA PHE A 61 -1.18 -3.80 3.44
C PHE A 61 -0.19 -3.08 4.37
N ARG A 62 0.27 -3.75 5.44
CA ARG A 62 1.28 -3.18 6.33
C ARG A 62 2.62 -2.96 5.67
N THR A 63 2.99 -3.74 4.66
CA THR A 63 4.31 -3.62 4.02
C THR A 63 4.18 -3.48 2.52
N LEU A 64 5.07 -2.71 1.88
CA LEU A 64 5.12 -2.62 0.42
C LEU A 64 5.35 -3.98 -0.23
N ARG A 65 6.12 -4.87 0.41
CA ARG A 65 6.28 -6.25 -0.05
C ARG A 65 4.96 -7.00 -0.04
N GLY A 66 4.19 -6.91 1.04
CA GLY A 66 2.89 -7.59 1.14
C GLY A 66 1.91 -7.10 0.07
N ILE A 67 1.87 -5.79 -0.17
CA ILE A 67 1.10 -5.19 -1.27
C ILE A 67 1.57 -5.75 -2.61
N ARG A 68 2.88 -5.75 -2.88
CA ARG A 68 3.41 -6.30 -4.12
C ARG A 68 3.01 -7.77 -4.33
N ASP A 69 3.15 -8.60 -3.31
CA ASP A 69 2.94 -10.05 -3.40
C ASP A 69 1.45 -10.45 -3.38
N ARG A 70 0.58 -9.69 -2.72
CA ARG A 70 -0.85 -10.05 -2.57
C ARG A 70 -1.78 -9.21 -3.44
N VAL A 71 -1.44 -7.93 -3.66
CA VAL A 71 -2.23 -7.01 -4.46
C VAL A 71 -1.78 -7.07 -5.91
N LEU A 72 -0.49 -6.80 -6.15
CA LEU A 72 0.06 -6.60 -7.49
C LEU A 72 0.50 -7.88 -8.20
N ALA A 73 0.71 -8.98 -7.47
CA ALA A 73 1.11 -10.27 -8.09
C ALA A 73 0.08 -10.85 -9.06
N GLY A 74 -1.19 -10.42 -8.98
CA GLY A 74 -2.26 -10.82 -9.89
C GLY A 74 -2.56 -9.83 -11.02
N ALA A 75 -2.00 -8.63 -11.02
CA ALA A 75 -2.38 -7.52 -11.89
C ALA A 75 -1.77 -7.59 -13.32
N GLY A 76 -1.36 -8.78 -13.78
CA GLY A 76 -0.57 -8.96 -15.00
C GLY A 76 -0.94 -10.16 -15.86
N ARG A 77 -2.21 -10.59 -15.86
CA ARG A 77 -2.72 -11.61 -16.79
C ARG A 77 -3.75 -11.05 -17.74
#